data_AF-A0A9P8SUY5-F1
#
_entry.id   AF-A0A9P8SUY5-F1
#
_cell.length_a   1.000
_cell.length_b   1.000
_cell.length_c   1.000
_cell.angle_alpha   90.00
_cell.angle_beta   90.00
_cell.angle_gamma   90.00
#
_symmetry.space_group_name_H-M   'P 1'
#
loop_
_entity.id
_entity.type
_entity.pdbx_description
1 polymer ?
#
loop_
_entity_poly.entity_id
_entity_poly.type
_entity_poly.pdbx_seq_one_letter_code
_entity_poly.pdbx_strand_id
1 'polypeptide(L)'
;MRIRMCFDDVAWERSEAIQDAWIHELFKEETLMAIAYDDLVPFVLHWGTKEESPLGLGPFIIMEYIDHVMDLSDVLNTPGVAIKDRPILDPNIDEAKLELLYGQFADILLQLSTLRLPRIGSLAQIDDFTWEVARRPLSYNANELARLGTLPRSKLPKVNETFQSASSYSNMLADLHLEHLTHQRNDAVDRSGAGG
;
A
#
# COMPACT_ATOMS: atom_id res chain seq x y z
N MET A 1 -6.26 3.31 -33.37
CA MET A 1 -6.62 2.89 -31.99
C MET A 1 -5.34 2.33 -31.37
N ARG A 2 -4.73 3.04 -30.41
CA ARG A 2 -3.46 2.58 -29.78
C ARG A 2 -3.77 1.42 -28.85
N ILE A 3 -3.04 0.31 -29.01
CA ILE A 3 -3.06 -0.83 -28.10
C ILE A 3 -2.50 -0.33 -26.76
N ARG A 4 -3.35 -0.35 -25.71
CA ARG A 4 -2.92 -0.13 -24.33
C ARG A 4 -1.92 -1.24 -23.97
N MET A 5 -0.78 -0.89 -23.39
CA MET A 5 0.09 -1.87 -22.73
C MET A 5 -0.72 -2.62 -21.66
N CYS A 6 -0.66 -3.95 -21.67
CA CYS A 6 -1.18 -4.81 -20.60
C CYS A 6 -0.42 -4.49 -19.31
N PHE A 7 -1.12 -4.33 -18.19
CA PHE A 7 -0.47 -4.41 -16.89
C PHE A 7 0.08 -5.85 -16.74
N ASP A 8 1.11 -6.05 -15.91
CA ASP A 8 1.65 -7.39 -15.64
C ASP A 8 0.66 -8.15 -14.73
N ASP A 9 -0.42 -8.62 -15.37
CA ASP A 9 -1.62 -9.19 -14.75
C ASP A 9 -1.28 -10.43 -13.89
N VAL A 10 -0.18 -11.13 -14.22
CA VAL A 10 0.24 -12.37 -13.55
C VAL A 10 0.71 -12.14 -12.11
N ALA A 11 1.35 -11.00 -11.84
CA ALA A 11 1.80 -10.67 -10.49
C ALA A 11 0.64 -10.23 -9.59
N TRP A 12 -0.37 -9.58 -10.18
CA TRP A 12 -1.59 -9.15 -9.50
C TRP A 12 -2.52 -10.33 -9.20
N GLU A 13 -2.78 -11.18 -10.21
CA GLU A 13 -3.58 -12.41 -10.07
C GLU A 13 -2.99 -13.37 -9.02
N ARG A 14 -1.66 -13.46 -8.91
CA ARG A 14 -1.01 -14.26 -7.86
C ARG A 14 -1.19 -13.68 -6.47
N SER A 15 -1.24 -12.36 -6.32
CA SER A 15 -1.47 -11.71 -5.04
C SER A 15 -2.91 -11.91 -4.59
N GLU A 16 -3.88 -11.73 -5.49
CA GLU A 16 -5.30 -11.96 -5.21
C GLU A 16 -5.58 -13.43 -4.89
N ALA A 17 -5.01 -14.38 -5.65
CA ALA A 17 -5.16 -15.81 -5.35
C ALA A 17 -4.60 -16.22 -3.98
N ILE A 18 -3.53 -15.56 -3.51
CA ILE A 18 -3.00 -15.78 -2.16
C ILE A 18 -3.96 -15.19 -1.12
N GLN A 19 -4.49 -14.00 -1.34
CA GLN A 19 -5.47 -13.37 -0.44
C GLN A 19 -6.75 -14.22 -0.30
N ASP A 20 -7.30 -14.69 -1.42
CA ASP A 20 -8.52 -15.50 -1.47
C ASP A 20 -8.36 -16.87 -0.77
N ALA A 21 -7.17 -17.47 -0.87
CA ALA A 21 -6.89 -18.74 -0.21
C ALA A 21 -6.89 -18.64 1.33
N TRP A 22 -6.52 -17.47 1.88
CA TRP A 22 -6.47 -17.23 3.32
C TRP A 22 -7.85 -16.89 3.93
N ILE A 23 -8.72 -16.27 3.14
CA ILE A 23 -10.09 -15.89 3.53
C ILE A 23 -10.86 -17.12 4.05
N HIS A 24 -10.80 -18.26 3.37
CA HIS A 24 -11.56 -19.45 3.75
C HIS A 24 -11.19 -20.07 5.11
N GLU A 25 -9.99 -19.80 5.64
CA GLU A 25 -9.54 -20.36 6.92
C GLU A 25 -9.87 -19.44 8.11
N LEU A 26 -10.08 -18.15 7.85
CA LEU A 26 -10.40 -17.12 8.83
C LEU A 26 -11.89 -17.10 9.23
N PHE A 27 -12.81 -17.50 8.34
CA PHE A 27 -14.27 -17.49 8.54
C PHE A 27 -14.84 -18.72 9.28
N LYS A 28 -14.10 -19.29 10.24
CA LYS A 28 -14.67 -20.30 11.15
C LYS A 28 -15.56 -19.61 12.20
N GLU A 29 -16.73 -20.22 12.44
CA GLU A 29 -17.91 -19.67 13.12
C GLU A 29 -17.66 -19.16 14.56
N GLU A 30 -16.61 -19.64 15.23
CA GLU A 30 -16.28 -19.29 16.62
C GLU A 30 -15.64 -17.89 16.78
N THR A 31 -15.22 -17.25 15.68
CA THR A 31 -14.49 -15.96 15.69
C THR A 31 -15.42 -14.73 15.59
N LEU A 32 -16.69 -14.92 15.21
CA LEU A 32 -17.57 -13.88 14.66
C LEU A 32 -18.39 -13.07 15.69
N MET A 33 -18.16 -13.20 17.00
CA MET A 33 -19.13 -12.67 17.97
C MET A 33 -18.51 -11.86 19.10
N ALA A 34 -18.09 -10.60 18.83
CA ALA A 34 -18.05 -9.51 19.82
C ALA A 34 -17.46 -8.19 19.26
N ILE A 35 -18.19 -7.37 18.47
CA ILE A 35 -17.65 -6.05 18.05
C ILE A 35 -18.74 -4.96 18.01
N ALA A 36 -18.48 -3.85 18.70
CA ALA A 36 -19.07 -2.54 18.43
C ALA A 36 -18.21 -1.39 19.01
N TYR A 37 -17.60 -0.63 18.09
CA TYR A 37 -17.34 0.82 18.10
C TYR A 37 -16.14 1.37 18.91
N ASP A 38 -14.98 1.47 18.25
CA ASP A 38 -14.31 2.74 17.82
C ASP A 38 -13.27 2.44 16.68
N ASP A 39 -13.72 1.71 15.64
CA ASP A 39 -12.93 0.69 14.90
C ASP A 39 -12.57 1.04 13.44
N LEU A 40 -12.19 2.27 13.09
CA LEU A 40 -11.92 2.60 11.66
C LEU A 40 -10.56 2.11 11.13
N VAL A 41 -9.65 1.70 12.03
CA VAL A 41 -8.37 1.06 11.66
C VAL A 41 -8.13 -0.09 12.65
N PRO A 42 -7.88 -1.33 12.17
CA PRO A 42 -7.59 -2.46 13.04
C PRO A 42 -6.45 -2.18 14.01
N PHE A 43 -6.62 -2.52 15.29
CA PHE A 43 -5.52 -2.44 16.24
C PHE A 43 -4.43 -3.46 15.90
N VAL A 44 -3.17 -3.02 15.79
CA VAL A 44 -2.05 -3.93 15.53
C VAL A 44 -1.68 -4.67 16.81
N LEU A 45 -1.97 -5.97 16.85
CA LEU A 45 -1.66 -6.87 17.98
C LEU A 45 -0.19 -7.28 17.99
N HIS A 46 0.37 -7.54 16.81
CA HIS A 46 1.77 -7.92 16.66
C HIS A 46 2.26 -7.66 15.24
N TRP A 47 3.56 -7.57 15.03
CA TRP A 47 4.18 -7.54 13.71
C TRP A 47 5.60 -8.07 13.83
N GLY A 48 6.15 -8.55 12.74
CA GLY A 48 7.50 -9.12 12.75
C GLY A 48 8.14 -9.18 11.39
N THR A 49 9.45 -9.38 11.39
CA THR A 49 10.24 -9.62 10.19
C THR A 49 10.06 -11.05 9.68
N LYS A 50 10.70 -11.34 8.55
CA LYS A 50 10.72 -12.71 8.00
C LYS A 50 11.30 -13.72 8.97
N GLU A 51 12.34 -13.33 9.71
CA GLU A 51 13.04 -14.19 10.67
C GLU A 51 12.16 -14.54 11.89
N GLU A 52 11.23 -13.65 12.23
CA GLU A 52 10.29 -13.81 13.34
C GLU A 52 9.02 -14.57 12.92
N SER A 53 8.81 -14.76 11.61
CA SER A 53 7.70 -15.55 11.08
C SER A 53 7.95 -17.04 11.37
N PRO A 54 6.99 -17.77 12.00
CA PRO A 54 7.16 -19.19 12.37
C PRO A 54 7.60 -20.12 11.23
N LEU A 55 7.35 -19.73 9.97
CA LEU A 55 7.69 -20.50 8.76
C LEU A 55 8.61 -19.72 7.80
N GLY A 56 9.12 -18.55 8.21
CA GLY A 56 9.99 -17.73 7.37
C GLY A 56 9.33 -17.24 6.07
N LEU A 57 8.01 -17.07 6.05
CA LEU A 57 7.25 -16.76 4.82
C LEU A 57 7.44 -15.32 4.37
N GLY A 58 7.74 -14.42 5.31
CA GLY A 58 7.93 -13.00 5.04
C GLY A 58 7.64 -12.16 6.28
N PRO A 59 7.81 -10.83 6.18
CA PRO A 59 7.32 -9.91 7.20
C PRO A 59 5.79 -10.04 7.32
N PHE A 60 5.26 -9.87 8.52
CA PHE A 60 3.84 -10.04 8.80
C PHE A 60 3.33 -9.01 9.79
N ILE A 61 2.02 -8.78 9.77
CA ILE A 61 1.28 -7.96 10.73
C ILE A 61 0.09 -8.78 11.18
N ILE A 62 -0.10 -8.88 12.49
CA ILE A 62 -1.27 -9.44 13.15
C ILE A 62 -2.03 -8.26 13.72
N MET A 63 -3.29 -8.15 13.34
CA MET A 63 -4.17 -7.08 13.77
C MET A 63 -5.51 -7.64 14.21
N GLU A 64 -6.27 -6.84 14.93
CA GLU A 64 -7.65 -7.12 15.27
C GLU A 64 -8.47 -7.43 14.01
N TYR A 65 -9.37 -8.41 14.13
CA TYR A 65 -10.35 -8.66 13.09
C TYR A 65 -11.53 -7.73 13.31
N ILE A 66 -11.84 -6.86 12.34
CA ILE A 66 -13.03 -6.02 12.40
C ILE A 66 -14.17 -6.81 11.77
N ASP A 67 -15.19 -7.13 12.56
CA ASP A 67 -16.39 -7.82 12.09
C ASP A 67 -17.16 -6.90 11.13
N HIS A 68 -17.49 -7.43 9.95
CA HIS A 68 -18.18 -6.71 8.91
C HIS A 68 -19.01 -7.69 8.08
N VAL A 69 -20.19 -7.22 7.64
CA VAL A 69 -21.10 -8.04 6.83
C VAL A 69 -20.62 -8.14 5.38
N MET A 70 -20.01 -7.08 4.86
CA MET A 70 -19.52 -6.95 3.49
C MET A 70 -18.59 -5.74 3.39
N ASP A 71 -17.77 -5.68 2.34
CA ASP A 71 -16.91 -4.52 2.10
C ASP A 71 -17.60 -3.44 1.24
N LEU A 72 -16.95 -2.29 1.06
CA LEU A 72 -17.51 -1.20 0.27
C LEU A 72 -17.64 -1.55 -1.22
N SER A 73 -16.72 -2.38 -1.75
CA SER A 73 -16.81 -2.84 -3.13
C SER A 73 -18.09 -3.66 -3.31
N ASP A 74 -18.37 -4.60 -2.42
CA ASP A 74 -19.59 -5.42 -2.45
C ASP A 74 -20.87 -4.58 -2.42
N VAL A 75 -20.91 -3.55 -1.56
CA VAL A 75 -22.08 -2.65 -1.42
C VAL A 75 -22.34 -1.84 -2.69
N LEU A 76 -21.27 -1.41 -3.36
CA LEU A 76 -21.33 -0.56 -4.54
C LEU A 76 -21.48 -1.35 -5.83
N ASN A 77 -21.13 -2.64 -5.84
CA ASN A 77 -21.08 -3.45 -7.05
C ASN A 77 -22.49 -3.77 -7.59
N THR A 78 -22.56 -3.96 -8.91
CA THR A 78 -23.77 -4.36 -9.61
C THR A 78 -24.16 -5.78 -9.18
N PRO A 79 -25.41 -6.01 -8.74
CA PRO A 79 -25.87 -7.34 -8.33
C PRO A 79 -25.63 -8.40 -9.42
N GLY A 80 -25.04 -9.53 -9.03
CA GLY A 80 -24.78 -10.66 -9.93
C GLY A 80 -23.42 -10.62 -10.65
N VAL A 81 -22.61 -9.57 -10.47
CA VAL A 81 -21.19 -9.59 -10.85
C VAL A 81 -20.45 -10.52 -9.90
N ALA A 82 -19.69 -11.49 -10.44
CA ALA A 82 -18.93 -12.41 -9.59
C ALA A 82 -17.77 -11.66 -8.93
N ILE A 83 -17.36 -12.10 -7.73
CA ILE A 83 -16.26 -11.48 -6.96
C ILE A 83 -14.95 -11.42 -7.78
N LYS A 84 -14.70 -12.44 -8.61
CA LYS A 84 -13.53 -12.51 -9.50
C LYS A 84 -13.57 -11.52 -10.69
N ASP A 85 -14.75 -11.00 -11.00
CA ASP A 85 -14.93 -10.08 -12.11
C ASP A 85 -14.72 -8.65 -11.60
N ARG A 86 -14.22 -7.78 -12.49
CA ARG A 86 -13.96 -6.38 -12.13
C ARG A 86 -15.26 -5.73 -11.60
N PRO A 87 -15.22 -5.06 -10.43
CA PRO A 87 -16.41 -4.43 -9.87
C PRO A 87 -16.92 -3.29 -10.77
N ILE A 88 -18.24 -3.20 -10.87
CA ILE A 88 -18.97 -2.20 -11.64
C ILE A 88 -20.00 -1.56 -10.72
N LEU A 89 -19.95 -0.23 -10.55
CA LEU A 89 -20.94 0.50 -9.75
C LEU A 89 -22.37 0.19 -10.22
N ASP A 90 -23.23 -0.25 -9.30
CA ASP A 90 -24.65 -0.51 -9.59
C ASP A 90 -25.32 0.78 -10.08
N PRO A 91 -25.80 0.85 -11.34
CA PRO A 91 -26.46 2.03 -11.85
C PRO A 91 -27.80 2.33 -11.17
N ASN A 92 -28.37 1.37 -10.43
CA ASN A 92 -29.63 1.50 -9.71
C ASN A 92 -29.43 1.70 -8.20
N ILE A 93 -28.19 1.91 -7.74
CA ILE A 93 -27.95 2.21 -6.33
C ILE A 93 -28.72 3.47 -5.92
N ASP A 94 -29.32 3.42 -4.74
CA ASP A 94 -29.97 4.59 -4.15
C ASP A 94 -28.96 5.74 -4.00
N GLU A 95 -29.30 6.92 -4.54
CA GLU A 95 -28.41 8.08 -4.56
C GLU A 95 -28.05 8.57 -3.15
N ALA A 96 -29.00 8.51 -2.20
CA ALA A 96 -28.73 8.90 -0.81
C ALA A 96 -27.81 7.90 -0.11
N LYS A 97 -27.93 6.61 -0.42
CA LYS A 97 -26.97 5.58 0.04
C LYS A 97 -25.57 5.84 -0.53
N LEU A 98 -25.47 6.16 -1.82
CA LEU A 98 -24.21 6.48 -2.47
C LEU A 98 -23.55 7.72 -1.85
N GLU A 99 -24.33 8.79 -1.67
CA GLU A 99 -23.88 10.03 -1.02
C GLU A 99 -23.36 9.77 0.40
N LEU A 100 -24.09 8.97 1.19
CA LEU A 100 -23.69 8.61 2.55
C LEU A 100 -22.31 7.91 2.57
N LEU A 101 -22.12 6.89 1.74
CA LEU A 101 -20.88 6.09 1.72
C LEU A 101 -19.69 6.93 1.26
N TYR A 102 -19.85 7.71 0.18
CA TYR A 102 -18.79 8.59 -0.29
C TYR A 102 -18.52 9.75 0.67
N GLY A 103 -19.56 10.24 1.36
CA GLY A 103 -19.43 11.23 2.44
C GLY A 103 -18.55 10.72 3.58
N GLN A 104 -18.83 9.51 4.09
CA GLN A 104 -18.01 8.88 5.12
C GLN A 104 -16.56 8.67 4.67
N PHE A 105 -16.34 8.24 3.42
CA PHE A 105 -14.99 8.08 2.89
C PHE A 105 -14.27 9.42 2.75
N ALA A 106 -14.97 10.47 2.32
CA ALA A 106 -14.44 11.82 2.23
C ALA A 106 -14.04 12.36 3.62
N ASP A 107 -14.84 12.08 4.65
CA ASP A 107 -14.53 12.44 6.04
C ASP A 107 -13.24 11.77 6.53
N ILE A 108 -13.06 10.48 6.26
CA ILE A 108 -11.82 9.74 6.60
C ILE A 108 -10.63 10.34 5.85
N LEU A 109 -10.75 10.55 4.54
CA LEU A 109 -9.69 11.17 3.74
C LEU A 109 -9.34 12.57 4.24
N LEU A 110 -10.33 13.35 4.65
CA LEU A 110 -10.13 14.68 5.19
C LEU A 110 -9.36 14.60 6.51
N GLN A 111 -9.75 13.71 7.43
CA GLN A 111 -9.03 13.48 8.68
C GLN A 111 -7.57 13.11 8.41
N LEU A 112 -7.31 12.13 7.53
CA LEU A 112 -5.95 11.73 7.14
C LEU A 112 -5.16 12.88 6.51
N SER A 113 -5.81 13.73 5.70
CA SER A 113 -5.15 14.88 5.05
C SER A 113 -4.73 15.98 6.04
N THR A 114 -5.38 16.05 7.20
CA THR A 114 -5.07 17.04 8.24
C THR A 114 -3.96 16.60 9.18
N LEU A 115 -3.49 15.34 9.10
CA LEU A 115 -2.39 14.84 9.91
C LEU A 115 -1.12 15.65 9.64
N ARG A 116 -0.59 16.27 10.71
CA ARG A 116 0.64 17.05 10.66
C ARG A 116 1.73 16.33 11.42
N LEU A 117 2.72 15.87 10.67
CA LEU A 117 3.95 15.33 11.21
C LEU A 117 5.05 16.42 11.16
N PRO A 118 5.99 16.41 12.12
CA PRO A 118 7.05 17.43 12.18
C PRO A 118 8.03 17.33 11.00
N ARG A 119 8.08 16.19 10.32
CA ARG A 119 9.00 15.88 9.21
C ARG A 119 8.33 14.93 8.23
N ILE A 120 8.85 14.87 7.01
CA ILE A 120 8.51 13.85 6.03
C ILE A 120 9.42 12.64 6.29
N GLY A 121 8.80 11.50 6.61
CA GLY A 121 9.46 10.26 7.02
C GLY A 121 8.42 9.22 7.44
N SER A 122 8.91 8.08 7.93
CA SER A 122 8.10 7.03 8.53
C SER A 122 8.28 7.00 10.04
N LEU A 123 7.22 6.60 10.73
CA LEU A 123 7.22 6.44 12.18
C LEU A 123 8.16 5.29 12.57
N ALA A 124 8.86 5.49 13.69
CA ALA A 124 9.59 4.46 14.39
C ALA A 124 9.18 4.53 15.86
N GLN A 125 9.01 3.36 16.45
CA GLN A 125 8.78 3.23 17.88
C GLN A 125 10.11 3.53 18.60
N ILE A 126 10.08 4.49 19.53
CA ILE A 126 11.24 4.87 20.34
C ILE A 126 11.23 4.11 21.67
N ASP A 127 10.03 3.91 22.23
CA ASP A 127 9.75 3.12 23.43
C ASP A 127 8.32 2.53 23.34
N ASP A 128 7.89 1.82 24.38
CA ASP A 128 6.64 1.07 24.39
C ASP A 128 5.38 1.89 24.01
N PHE A 129 5.39 3.21 24.17
CA PHE A 129 4.23 4.07 23.92
C PHE A 129 4.52 5.31 23.05
N THR A 130 5.78 5.55 22.68
CA THR A 130 6.21 6.76 21.97
C THR A 130 6.65 6.46 20.54
N TRP A 131 6.10 7.23 19.60
CA TRP A 131 6.41 7.13 18.18
C TRP A 131 6.96 8.45 17.66
N GLU A 132 8.02 8.38 16.86
CA GLU A 132 8.62 9.56 16.23
C GLU A 132 8.89 9.32 14.74
N VAL A 133 8.89 10.41 13.97
CA VAL A 133 9.34 10.37 12.57
C VAL A 133 10.86 10.29 12.53
N ALA A 134 11.39 9.06 12.56
CA ALA A 134 12.82 8.79 12.63
C ALA A 134 13.35 7.92 11.48
N ARG A 135 12.47 7.46 10.57
CA ARG A 135 12.85 6.62 9.44
C ARG A 135 12.58 7.28 8.09
N ARG A 136 13.27 6.80 7.06
CA ARG A 136 13.03 7.24 5.67
C ARG A 136 11.59 7.05 5.25
N PRO A 137 11.06 7.93 4.38
CA PRO A 137 9.76 7.72 3.75
C PRO A 137 9.70 6.36 3.04
N LEU A 138 8.67 5.58 3.35
CA LEU A 138 8.37 4.30 2.69
C LEU A 138 7.35 4.50 1.57
N SER A 139 7.74 5.22 0.52
CA SER A 139 6.84 5.46 -0.62
C SER A 139 6.71 4.21 -1.49
N TYR A 140 5.52 4.05 -2.08
CA TYR A 140 5.25 2.99 -3.07
C TYR A 140 6.29 3.03 -4.20
N ASN A 141 6.60 4.22 -4.73
CA ASN A 141 7.60 4.38 -5.78
C ASN A 141 8.99 3.88 -5.35
N ALA A 142 9.44 4.18 -4.13
CA ALA A 142 10.74 3.68 -3.65
C ALA A 142 10.75 2.14 -3.52
N ASN A 143 9.62 1.54 -3.13
CA ASN A 143 9.46 0.09 -3.11
C ASN A 143 9.53 -0.49 -4.53
N GLU A 144 8.83 0.10 -5.49
CA GLU A 144 8.83 -0.38 -6.88
C GLU A 144 10.18 -0.20 -7.57
N LEU A 145 10.92 0.86 -7.28
CA LEU A 145 12.29 1.03 -7.76
C LEU A 145 13.21 -0.10 -7.29
N ALA A 146 13.08 -0.51 -6.03
CA ALA A 146 13.86 -1.61 -5.48
C ALA A 146 13.37 -3.00 -5.95
N ARG A 147 12.06 -3.17 -6.16
CA ARG A 147 11.43 -4.44 -6.53
C ARG A 147 11.55 -4.73 -8.03
N LEU A 148 11.23 -3.75 -8.87
CA LEU A 148 11.12 -3.87 -10.32
C LEU A 148 12.16 -3.02 -11.07
N GLY A 149 12.51 -1.84 -10.53
CA GLY A 149 13.38 -0.86 -11.18
C GLY A 149 14.88 -1.19 -11.19
N THR A 150 15.29 -2.37 -10.72
CA THR A 150 16.70 -2.81 -10.62
C THR A 150 17.62 -1.91 -9.79
N LEU A 151 17.06 -0.88 -9.12
CA LEU A 151 17.84 0.06 -8.32
C LEU A 151 18.34 -0.64 -7.05
N PRO A 152 19.66 -0.67 -6.77
CA PRO A 152 20.17 -1.26 -5.54
C PRO A 152 19.58 -0.59 -4.30
N ARG A 153 19.19 -1.38 -3.29
CA ARG A 153 18.64 -0.87 -2.01
C ARG A 153 19.59 0.09 -1.30
N SER A 154 20.90 0.00 -1.56
CA SER A 154 21.92 0.92 -1.04
C SER A 154 21.85 2.34 -1.62
N LYS A 155 21.13 2.53 -2.73
CA LYS A 155 20.88 3.84 -3.37
C LYS A 155 19.62 4.53 -2.87
N LEU A 156 18.75 3.82 -2.16
CA LEU A 156 17.63 4.42 -1.47
C LEU A 156 18.13 5.35 -0.34
N PRO A 157 17.32 6.34 0.09
CA PRO A 157 17.63 7.16 1.27
C PRO A 157 18.06 6.31 2.47
N LYS A 158 18.95 6.83 3.31
CA LYS A 158 19.46 6.09 4.47
C LYS A 158 18.29 5.74 5.39
N VAL A 159 18.39 4.64 6.12
CA VAL A 159 17.28 4.12 6.97
C VAL A 159 16.73 5.20 7.92
N ASN A 160 17.58 6.06 8.46
CA ASN A 160 17.21 7.10 9.43
C ASN A 160 17.10 8.51 8.82
N GLU A 161 17.04 8.62 7.48
CA GLU A 161 16.98 9.90 6.78
C GLU A 161 15.56 10.47 6.84
N THR A 162 15.41 11.72 7.26
CA THR A 162 14.11 12.40 7.36
C THR A 162 14.23 13.81 6.79
N PHE A 163 13.12 14.38 6.33
CA PHE A 163 13.13 15.66 5.60
C PHE A 163 12.30 16.71 6.33
N GLN A 164 12.90 17.88 6.61
CA GLN A 164 12.25 18.98 7.32
C GLN A 164 11.31 19.80 6.43
N SER A 165 11.48 19.71 5.10
CA SER A 165 10.71 20.49 4.14
C SER A 165 10.35 19.68 2.90
N ALA A 166 9.24 20.05 2.25
CA ALA A 166 8.85 19.50 0.96
C ALA A 166 9.95 19.70 -0.11
N SER A 167 10.68 20.82 -0.09
CA SER A 167 11.78 21.07 -1.03
C SER A 167 12.92 20.07 -0.88
N SER A 168 13.35 19.76 0.35
CA SER A 168 14.39 18.77 0.60
C SER A 168 13.97 17.36 0.19
N TYR A 169 12.71 17.00 0.42
CA TYR A 169 12.15 15.74 -0.02
C TYR A 169 12.04 15.66 -1.55
N SER A 170 11.59 16.72 -2.22
CA SER A 170 11.52 16.77 -3.68
C SER A 170 12.90 16.66 -4.33
N ASN A 171 13.93 17.28 -3.76
CA ASN A 171 15.31 17.12 -4.24
C ASN A 171 15.77 15.67 -4.11
N MET A 172 15.51 15.01 -2.98
CA MET A 172 15.82 13.58 -2.84
C MET A 172 15.09 12.73 -3.88
N LEU A 173 13.80 13.01 -4.17
CA LEU A 173 13.07 12.28 -5.21
C LEU A 173 13.69 12.49 -6.60
N ALA A 174 14.17 13.69 -6.90
CA ALA A 174 14.88 13.98 -8.15
C ALA A 174 16.21 13.22 -8.24
N ASP A 175 16.99 13.19 -7.16
CA ASP A 175 18.22 12.41 -7.07
C ASP A 175 17.94 10.91 -7.24
N LEU A 176 16.88 10.41 -6.61
CA LEU A 176 16.45 9.01 -6.72
C LEU A 176 16.04 8.64 -8.15
N HIS A 177 15.37 9.53 -8.87
CA HIS A 177 15.06 9.34 -10.28
C HIS A 177 16.32 9.32 -11.15
N LEU A 178 17.31 10.17 -10.88
CA LEU A 178 18.59 10.15 -11.59
C LEU A 178 19.38 8.86 -11.31
N GLU A 179 19.41 8.43 -10.06
CA GLU A 179 19.99 7.15 -9.66
C GLU A 179 19.30 5.98 -10.38
N HIS A 180 17.97 5.98 -10.47
CA HIS A 180 17.24 4.97 -11.24
C HIS A 180 17.62 5.00 -12.74
N LEU A 181 17.66 6.17 -13.38
CA LEU A 181 18.04 6.31 -14.79
C LEU A 181 19.45 5.78 -15.07
N THR A 182 20.41 6.07 -14.17
CA THR A 182 21.80 5.62 -14.32
C THR A 182 21.98 4.12 -14.09
N HIS A 183 21.09 3.49 -13.32
CA HIS A 183 21.11 2.05 -13.02
C HIS A 183 20.17 1.24 -13.91
N GLN A 184 19.37 1.89 -14.75
CA GLN A 184 18.48 1.21 -15.68
C GLN A 184 19.31 0.40 -16.68
N ARG A 185 19.12 -0.92 -16.68
CA ARG A 185 19.86 -1.87 -17.52
C ARG A 185 19.59 -1.76 -19.02
N ASN A 186 18.53 -1.05 -19.40
CA ASN A 186 18.24 -0.79 -20.80
C ASN A 186 18.99 0.47 -21.19
N ASP A 187 19.91 0.37 -22.15
CA ASP A 187 20.64 1.49 -22.78
C ASP A 187 19.68 2.56 -23.34
N ALA A 188 19.09 3.38 -22.46
CA ALA A 188 18.34 4.56 -22.88
C ALA A 188 19.29 5.66 -23.39
N VAL A 189 20.59 5.52 -23.12
CA VAL A 189 21.64 6.37 -23.66
C VAL A 189 22.66 5.47 -24.36
N ASP A 190 22.46 5.28 -25.66
CA ASP A 190 23.49 4.72 -26.55
C ASP A 190 24.79 5.50 -26.34
N ARG A 191 25.78 4.88 -25.69
CA ARG A 191 27.17 5.33 -25.76
C ARG A 191 27.85 4.69 -26.98
N SER A 192 27.31 4.93 -28.16
CA SER A 192 27.97 4.62 -29.42
C SER A 192 27.94 5.84 -30.34
N GLY A 193 28.84 6.76 -30.03
CA GLY A 193 29.16 7.93 -30.83
C GLY A 193 30.52 8.51 -30.47
N ALA A 194 31.49 7.66 -30.10
CA ALA A 194 32.87 8.08 -29.90
C ALA A 194 33.81 6.95 -30.35
N GLY A 195 34.27 7.09 -31.60
CA GLY A 195 35.59 6.72 -32.11
C GLY A 195 36.21 5.37 -31.73
N GLY A 196 36.36 4.53 -32.74
CA GLY A 196 37.26 3.39 -32.80
C GLY A 196 37.20 2.75 -34.17
#